data_AF-A0A9W6P150-F1
#
_entry.id   AF-A0A9W6P150-F1
#
_cell.length_a   1.000
_cell.length_b   1.000
_cell.length_c   1.000
_cell.angle_alpha   90.00
_cell.angle_beta   90.00
_cell.angle_gamma   90.00
#
_symmetry.space_group_name_H-M   'P 1'
#
loop_
_entity.id
_entity.type
_entity.pdbx_description
1 polymer ?
#
loop_
_entity_poly.entity_id
_entity_poly.type
_entity_poly.pdbx_seq_one_letter_code
_entity_poly.pdbx_strand_id
1 'polypeptide(L)' 'MALASILSGMPDLLQRTLSQHTPDPHGYCRECREASGIAAAWPCATREVAEEAEYIQRGGLPGTLGGRHRTSRA' A
#
# COMPACT_ATOMS: atom_id res chain seq x y z
N MET A 1 -1.75 -3.69 13.37
CA MET A 1 -2.24 -4.01 12.01
C MET A 1 -3.72 -4.33 12.04
N ALA A 2 -4.57 -3.32 11.89
CA ALA A 2 -6.03 -3.49 11.72
C ALA A 2 -6.47 -3.12 10.31
N LEU A 3 -5.79 -2.17 9.67
CA LEU A 3 -6.19 -1.58 8.39
C LEU A 3 -6.15 -2.58 7.23
N ALA A 4 -5.09 -3.40 7.09
CA ALA A 4 -4.99 -4.39 6.02
C ALA A 4 -6.08 -5.47 6.11
N SER A 5 -6.38 -5.96 7.31
CA SER A 5 -7.45 -6.95 7.54
C SER A 5 -8.85 -6.38 7.27
N ILE A 6 -9.07 -5.09 7.55
CA ILE A 6 -10.31 -4.39 7.22
C ILE A 6 -10.43 -4.21 5.71
N LEU A 7 -9.35 -3.77 5.04
CA LEU A 7 -9.28 -3.62 3.58
C LEU A 7 -9.47 -4.95 2.85
N SER A 8 -8.94 -6.06 3.36
CA SER A 8 -9.12 -7.38 2.72
C SER A 8 -10.58 -7.83 2.70
N GLY A 9 -11.39 -7.36 3.66
CA GLY A 9 -12.84 -7.57 3.67
C GLY A 9 -13.63 -6.67 2.70
N MET A 10 -12.97 -5.70 2.06
CA MET A 10 -13.57 -4.75 1.11
C MET A 10 -12.85 -4.80 -0.25
N PRO A 11 -13.12 -5.82 -1.09
CA PRO A 11 -12.40 -6.05 -2.35
C PRO A 11 -12.45 -4.86 -3.31
N ASP A 12 -13.58 -4.16 -3.42
CA ASP A 12 -13.72 -3.03 -4.34
C ASP A 12 -12.83 -1.84 -3.94
N LEU A 13 -12.77 -1.54 -2.64
CA LEU A 13 -11.92 -0.47 -2.12
C LEU A 13 -10.44 -0.84 -2.26
N LEU A 14 -10.12 -2.11 -2.01
CA LEU A 14 -8.77 -2.64 -2.16
C LEU A 14 -8.28 -2.52 -3.62
N GLN A 15 -9.09 -2.97 -4.60
CA GLN A 15 -8.74 -2.85 -6.01
C GLN A 15 -8.59 -1.39 -6.44
N ARG A 16 -9.48 -0.51 -5.99
CA ARG A 16 -9.37 0.94 -6.24
C ARG A 16 -8.05 1.49 -5.70
N THR A 17 -7.72 1.18 -4.45
CA THR A 17 -6.47 1.63 -3.81
C THR A 17 -5.25 1.15 -4.58
N LEU A 18 -5.21 -0.13 -4.98
CA LEU A 18 -4.13 -0.69 -5.79
C LEU A 18 -4.02 -0.01 -7.17
N SER A 19 -5.13 0.33 -7.79
CA SER A 19 -5.16 0.98 -9.10
C SER A 19 -4.79 2.48 -9.07
N GLN A 20 -5.10 3.16 -7.96
CA GLN A 20 -4.84 4.59 -7.79
C GLN A 20 -3.38 4.82 -7.38
N HIS A 21 -2.90 4.04 -6.40
CA HIS A 21 -1.53 4.14 -5.93
C HIS A 21 -0.59 3.39 -6.89
N THR A 22 -0.13 4.11 -7.92
CA THR A 22 0.80 3.61 -8.95
C THR A 22 2.12 4.40 -8.94
N PRO A 23 3.23 3.79 -9.42
CA PRO A 23 4.51 4.48 -9.49
C PRO A 23 4.50 5.55 -10.59
N ASP A 24 5.12 6.67 -10.29
CA ASP A 24 5.46 7.73 -11.23
C ASP A 24 6.84 7.48 -11.85
N PRO A 25 7.19 8.05 -13.03
CA PRO A 25 8.51 7.88 -13.65
C PRO A 25 9.67 8.33 -12.77
N HIS A 26 9.40 9.16 -11.76
CA HIS A 26 10.38 9.66 -10.80
C HIS A 26 10.55 8.77 -9.56
N GLY A 27 9.86 7.62 -9.46
CA GLY A 27 9.94 6.73 -8.30
C GLY A 27 9.09 7.16 -7.10
N TYR A 28 8.04 7.94 -7.32
CA TYR A 28 7.09 8.38 -6.29
C TYR A 28 5.69 7.83 -6.56
N CYS A 29 4.83 7.80 -5.56
CA CYS A 29 3.42 7.45 -5.76
C CYS A 29 2.66 8.62 -6.39
N ARG A 30 1.96 8.38 -7.49
CA ARG A 30 1.16 9.40 -8.20
C ARG A 30 0.02 9.95 -7.35
N GLU A 31 -0.71 9.08 -6.66
CA GLU A 31 -1.87 9.48 -5.85
C GLU A 31 -1.49 10.17 -4.54
N CYS A 32 -0.29 9.89 -4.03
CA CYS A 32 0.21 10.57 -2.83
C CYS A 32 0.79 11.95 -3.15
N ARG A 33 0.78 12.37 -4.43
CA ARG A 33 1.25 13.69 -4.82
C ARG A 33 0.20 14.72 -4.44
N GLU A 34 0.45 15.46 -3.37
CA GLU A 34 -0.42 16.53 -2.90
C GLU A 34 -0.27 17.79 -3.77
N ALA A 35 -1.22 18.73 -3.65
CA ALA A 35 -1.18 20.02 -4.36
C ALA A 35 0.08 20.86 -4.02
N SER A 36 0.73 20.58 -2.90
CA SER A 36 2.02 21.14 -2.46
C SER A 36 3.23 20.58 -3.21
N GLY A 37 3.05 19.54 -4.03
CA GLY A 37 4.11 18.86 -4.78
C GLY A 37 4.84 17.76 -3.99
N ILE A 38 4.52 17.58 -2.71
CA ILE A 38 5.06 16.49 -1.88
C ILE A 38 4.43 15.18 -2.35
N ALA A 39 5.26 14.19 -2.67
CA ALA A 39 4.82 12.85 -3.03
C ALA A 39 5.56 11.82 -2.15
N ALA A 40 4.83 10.81 -1.68
CA ALA A 40 5.44 9.68 -0.99
C ALA A 40 6.36 8.90 -1.94
N ALA A 41 7.52 8.47 -1.45
CA ALA A 41 8.38 7.56 -2.18
C ALA A 41 7.62 6.26 -2.52
N TRP A 42 7.91 5.68 -3.69
CA TRP A 42 7.35 4.40 -4.08
C TRP A 42 8.22 3.24 -3.53
N PRO A 43 7.62 2.17 -2.98
CA PRO A 43 6.19 2.00 -2.67
C PRO A 43 5.78 2.86 -1.47
N CYS A 44 4.60 3.47 -1.53
CA CYS A 44 4.09 4.27 -0.42
C CYS A 44 3.39 3.39 0.62
N ALA A 45 3.26 3.88 1.86
CA ALA A 45 2.65 3.13 2.96
C ALA A 45 1.24 2.60 2.62
N THR A 46 0.42 3.36 1.91
CA THR A 46 -0.92 2.92 1.47
C THR A 46 -0.85 1.78 0.47
N ARG A 47 0.12 1.82 -0.46
CA ARG A 47 0.35 0.73 -1.43
C ARG A 47 0.75 -0.56 -0.71
N GLU A 48 1.65 -0.47 0.26
CA GLU A 48 2.10 -1.62 1.04
C GLU A 48 0.96 -2.25 1.85
N VAL A 49 0.10 -1.44 2.48
CA VAL A 49 -1.10 -1.94 3.18
C VAL A 49 -2.07 -2.62 2.22
N ALA A 50 -2.25 -2.07 1.01
CA ALA A 50 -3.10 -2.67 0.00
C ALA A 50 -2.53 -4.01 -0.51
N GLU A 51 -1.22 -4.11 -0.70
CA GLU A 51 -0.58 -5.38 -1.08
C GLU A 51 -0.70 -6.45 0.01
N GLU A 52 -0.59 -6.07 1.28
CA GLU A 52 -0.86 -6.97 2.41
C GLU A 52 -2.33 -7.41 2.44
N ALA A 53 -3.27 -6.50 2.23
CA ALA A 53 -4.70 -6.82 2.18
C ALA A 53 -5.04 -7.78 1.01
N GLU A 54 -4.42 -7.59 -0.15
CA GLU A 54 -4.55 -8.49 -1.31
C GLU A 54 -3.98 -9.88 -1.01
N TYR A 55 -2.85 -9.93 -0.30
CA TYR A 55 -2.28 -11.18 0.15
C TYR A 55 -3.18 -11.91 1.16
N ILE A 56 -3.75 -11.20 2.14
CA ILE A 56 -4.73 -11.76 3.07
C ILE A 56 -5.97 -12.29 2.32
N GLN A 57 -6.47 -11.52 1.34
CA GLN A 57 -7.61 -11.93 0.51
C GLN A 57 -7.34 -13.22 -0.28
N ARG A 58 -6.09 -13.44 -0.71
CA ARG A 58 -5.66 -14.68 -1.38
C ARG A 58 -5.44 -15.87 -0.42
N GLY A 59 -5.77 -15.72 0.86
CA GLY A 59 -5.60 -16.77 1.88
C GLY A 59 -4.30 -16.65 2.68
N GLY A 60 -3.57 -15.55 2.53
CA GLY A 60 -2.39 -15.25 3.31
C GLY A 60 -2.72 -14.88 4.76
N LEU A 61 -1.78 -15.12 5.68
CA LEU A 61 -1.94 -14.70 7.07
C LEU A 61 -1.49 -13.23 7.26
N PRO A 62 -2.27 -12.41 7.99
CA PRO A 62 -1.91 -11.02 8.24
C PRO A 62 -0.53 -10.90 8.90
N GLY A 63 0.34 -10.07 8.34
CA GLY A 63 1.66 -9.74 8.89
C GLY A 63 2.78 -10.62 8.41
N THR A 64 2.51 -11.46 7.42
CA THR A 64 3.53 -12.29 6.78
C THR A 64 4.10 -11.63 5.52
N LEU A 65 3.38 -10.70 4.86
CA LEU A 65 3.98 -9.87 3.80
C LEU A 65 4.81 -8.71 4.39
N GLY A 66 4.34 -8.15 5.50
CA GLY A 66 4.92 -6.99 6.20
C GLY A 66 6.28 -7.18 6.88
N GLY A 67 6.94 -8.32 6.71
CA GLY A 67 8.33 -8.54 7.14
C GLY A 67 9.36 -7.58 6.49
N ARG A 68 8.95 -6.81 5.47
CA ARG A 68 9.77 -5.77 4.81
C ARG A 68 9.75 -4.41 5.52
N HIS A 69 8.84 -4.16 6.48
CA HIS A 69 8.65 -2.85 7.11
C HIS A 69 9.59 -2.51 8.28
N ARG A 70 10.78 -3.12 8.34
CA ARG A 70 11.84 -2.71 9.29
C ARG A 70 13.17 -2.58 8.58
N THR A 71 13.34 -1.60 7.69
CA THR A 71 14.68 -1.13 7.23
C THR A 71 14.64 0.19 6.44
N SER A 72 13.78 1.14 6.81
CA SER A 72 13.92 2.52 6.34
C SER A 72 13.90 3.48 7.53
N ARG A 73 14.91 3.32 8.40
CA ARG A 73 15.35 4.34 9.33
C ARG A 73 16.87 4.50 9.13
N ALA A 74 17.25 5.49 8.33
CA ALA A 74 18.55 6.14 8.33
C ALA A 74 18.39 7.51 7.67
#